data_AF-X1CZT5-F1
#
_entry.id   AF-X1CZT5-F1
#
_cell.length_a   1.000
_cell.length_b   1.000
_cell.length_c   1.000
_cell.angle_alpha   90.00
_cell.angle_beta   90.00
_cell.angle_gamma   90.00
#
_symmetry.space_group_name_H-M   'P 1'
#
loop_
_entity.id
_entity.type
_entity.pdbx_description
1 polymer ?
#
loop_
_entity_poly.entity_id
_entity_poly.type
_entity_poly.pdbx_seq_one_letter_code
_entity_poly.pdbx_strand_id
1 'polypeptide(L)'
;MSLREEIEWGLKMPYQKTDGNDKTVTMNNKQLNRYFCNIRKKLDKELYGMNKVKDRILHILNDRRTSENSCGRNLALVGVPGTGKTKIFKVLGKILNKKFAKISAGALDSAALKGSNKVWQGSEPSIILQKYRFNCLLFIVTVLSLPSVF
;
A
#
# COMPACT_ATOMS: atom_id res chain seq x y z
N MET A 1 12.98 -24.84 -6.60
CA MET A 1 13.75 -23.61 -6.78
C MET A 1 15.20 -23.98 -6.66
N SER A 2 15.98 -23.82 -7.71
CA SER A 2 17.43 -24.05 -7.68
C SER A 2 18.08 -22.97 -6.80
N LEU A 3 19.21 -23.27 -6.15
CA LEU A 3 20.01 -22.27 -5.42
C LEU A 3 20.31 -21.02 -6.28
N ARG A 4 20.44 -21.21 -7.60
CA ARG A 4 20.61 -20.10 -8.55
C ARG A 4 19.43 -19.13 -8.56
N GLU A 5 18.20 -19.65 -8.55
CA GLU A 5 16.99 -18.84 -8.54
C GLU A 5 16.84 -18.11 -7.20
N GLU A 6 17.27 -18.71 -6.09
CA GLU A 6 17.24 -18.06 -4.77
C GLU A 6 18.22 -16.88 -4.69
N ILE A 7 19.44 -17.06 -5.19
CA ILE A 7 20.42 -15.97 -5.30
C ILE A 7 19.92 -14.89 -6.26
N GLU A 8 19.33 -15.26 -7.38
CA GLU A 8 18.74 -14.30 -8.32
C GLU A 8 17.63 -13.48 -7.65
N TRP A 9 16.74 -14.12 -6.90
CA TRP A 9 15.71 -13.44 -6.12
C TRP A 9 16.30 -12.50 -5.07
N GLY A 10 17.33 -12.94 -4.34
CA GLY A 10 18.05 -12.14 -3.36
C GLY A 10 18.68 -10.89 -3.98
N LEU A 11 19.34 -11.03 -5.14
CA LEU A 11 19.96 -9.93 -5.88
C LEU A 11 18.93 -8.95 -6.48
N LYS A 12 17.77 -9.46 -6.87
CA LYS A 12 16.69 -8.66 -7.48
C LYS A 12 15.89 -7.87 -6.44
N MET A 13 16.07 -8.15 -5.16
CA MET A 13 15.38 -7.42 -4.10
C MET A 13 15.93 -5.99 -3.99
N PRO A 14 15.06 -4.98 -3.86
CA PRO A 14 15.49 -3.61 -3.62
C PRO A 14 16.00 -3.48 -2.18
N TYR A 15 17.21 -3.96 -1.91
CA TYR A 15 17.91 -3.70 -0.67
C TYR A 15 18.59 -2.32 -0.79
N GLN A 16 18.33 -1.41 0.16
CA GLN A 16 18.78 -0.01 0.17
C GLN A 16 18.15 0.95 -0.86
N LYS A 17 16.83 0.91 -1.06
CA LYS A 17 16.11 2.06 -1.62
C LYS A 17 15.21 2.70 -0.57
N THR A 18 15.83 3.44 0.34
CA THR A 18 15.16 4.64 0.84
C THR A 18 15.01 5.54 -0.38
N ASP A 19 13.80 5.60 -0.98
CA ASP A 19 13.49 6.71 -1.86
C ASP A 19 13.89 7.95 -1.06
N GLY A 20 14.86 8.74 -1.54
CA GLY A 20 15.52 9.85 -0.83
C GLY A 20 14.61 11.04 -0.48
N ASN A 21 13.40 10.75 -0.03
CA ASN A 21 12.35 11.62 0.47
C ASN A 21 11.98 11.29 1.93
N ASP A 22 12.59 10.29 2.58
CA ASP A 22 12.72 10.30 4.05
C ASP A 22 13.88 11.22 4.47
N LYS A 23 13.97 12.37 3.81
CA LYS A 23 14.40 13.54 4.54
C LYS A 23 13.29 13.73 5.57
N THR A 24 13.63 13.58 6.83
CA THR A 24 13.06 14.37 7.92
C THR A 24 13.15 15.84 7.50
N VAL A 25 12.28 16.26 6.58
CA VAL A 25 12.16 17.66 6.24
C VAL A 25 11.35 18.23 7.38
N THR A 26 12.04 18.95 8.25
CA THR A 26 11.47 20.05 9.01
C THR A 26 10.81 21.01 8.01
N MET A 27 9.63 20.65 7.52
CA MET A 27 8.86 21.46 6.59
C MET A 27 8.28 22.61 7.42
N ASN A 28 8.55 23.85 7.01
CA ASN A 28 7.86 25.00 7.58
C ASN A 28 6.34 24.79 7.44
N ASN A 29 5.55 25.23 8.43
CA ASN A 29 4.08 25.10 8.44
C ASN A 29 3.42 25.55 7.12
N LYS A 30 4.01 26.57 6.47
CA LYS A 30 3.57 27.07 5.15
C LYS A 30 3.70 26.04 4.02
N GLN A 31 4.75 25.23 4.02
CA GLN A 31 4.99 24.19 3.01
C GLN A 31 4.07 22.98 3.21
N LEU A 32 3.79 22.61 4.47
CA LEU A 32 2.84 21.55 4.81
C LEU A 32 1.43 21.89 4.30
N ASN A 33 0.96 23.10 4.59
CA ASN A 33 -0.35 23.55 4.12
C ASN A 33 -0.45 23.52 2.59
N ARG A 34 0.61 23.92 1.88
CA ARG A 34 0.67 23.84 0.41
C ARG A 34 0.62 22.39 -0.09
N TYR A 35 1.34 21.47 0.57
CA TYR A 35 1.35 20.05 0.21
C TYR A 35 -0.04 19.41 0.34
N PHE A 36 -0.71 19.60 1.48
CA PHE A 36 -2.05 19.04 1.70
C PHE A 36 -3.10 19.69 0.80
N CYS A 37 -3.01 21.00 0.54
CA CYS A 37 -3.88 21.68 -0.42
C CYS A 37 -3.75 21.07 -1.83
N ASN A 38 -2.51 20.80 -2.28
CA ASN A 38 -2.26 20.17 -3.57
C ASN A 38 -2.83 18.74 -3.65
N ILE A 39 -2.68 17.95 -2.58
CA ILE A 39 -3.28 16.60 -2.51
C ILE A 39 -4.80 16.68 -2.56
N ARG A 40 -5.40 17.59 -1.78
CA ARG A 40 -6.85 17.77 -1.74
C ARG A 40 -7.41 18.11 -3.12
N LYS A 41 -6.80 19.07 -3.82
CA LYS A 41 -7.19 19.42 -5.20
C LYS A 41 -7.11 18.23 -6.16
N LYS A 42 -6.06 17.41 -6.08
CA LYS A 42 -5.93 16.21 -6.91
C LYS A 42 -6.98 15.14 -6.57
N LEU A 43 -7.24 14.93 -5.27
CA LEU A 43 -8.30 14.02 -4.81
C LEU A 43 -9.67 14.48 -5.28
N ASP A 44 -9.96 15.78 -5.22
CA ASP A 44 -11.24 16.35 -5.65
C ASP A 44 -11.45 16.27 -7.16
N LYS A 45 -10.38 16.35 -7.94
CA LYS A 45 -10.44 16.16 -9.41
C LYS A 45 -10.72 14.71 -9.82
N GLU A 46 -10.14 13.74 -9.12
CA GLU A 46 -10.21 12.32 -9.49
C GLU A 46 -11.38 11.57 -8.82
N LEU A 47 -11.83 12.03 -7.66
CA LEU A 47 -12.90 11.42 -6.87
C LEU A 47 -14.04 12.42 -6.68
N TYR A 48 -15.20 12.09 -7.25
CA TYR A 48 -16.42 12.87 -7.04
C TYR A 48 -17.03 12.55 -5.65
N GLY A 49 -17.40 13.58 -4.89
CA GLY A 49 -18.00 13.42 -3.56
C GLY A 49 -17.07 12.83 -2.50
N MET A 50 -17.63 12.01 -1.59
CA MET A 50 -16.91 11.27 -0.54
C MET A 50 -16.01 12.13 0.37
N ASN A 51 -16.48 13.33 0.74
CA ASN A 51 -15.70 14.30 1.54
C ASN A 51 -15.14 13.68 2.83
N LYS A 52 -15.95 12.91 3.57
CA LYS A 52 -15.53 12.21 4.79
C LYS A 52 -14.34 11.26 4.56
N VAL A 53 -14.30 10.57 3.43
CA VAL A 53 -13.20 9.64 3.10
C VAL A 53 -11.93 10.42 2.74
N LYS A 54 -12.06 11.51 1.98
CA LYS A 54 -10.94 12.39 1.63
C LYS A 54 -10.30 13.02 2.88
N ASP A 55 -11.12 13.49 3.82
CA ASP A 55 -10.66 14.04 5.09
C ASP A 55 -9.88 12.99 5.90
N ARG A 56 -10.38 11.74 5.95
CA ARG A 56 -9.68 10.65 6.64
C ARG A 56 -8.34 10.29 6.00
N ILE A 57 -8.26 10.30 4.67
CA ILE A 57 -7.01 10.06 3.94
C ILE A 57 -5.99 11.15 4.28
N LEU A 58 -6.40 12.42 4.26
CA LEU A 58 -5.52 13.54 4.62
C LEU A 58 -5.02 13.43 6.07
N HIS A 59 -5.90 13.07 7.00
CA HIS A 59 -5.53 12.87 8.41
C HIS A 59 -4.47 11.78 8.58
N ILE A 60 -4.64 10.62 7.92
CA ILE A 60 -3.68 9.51 7.99
C ILE A 60 -2.33 9.92 7.38
N LEU A 61 -2.33 10.72 6.30
CA LEU A 61 -1.10 11.24 5.71
C LEU A 61 -0.39 12.25 6.63
N ASN A 62 -1.17 13.04 7.37
CA ASN A 62 -0.64 13.97 8.37
C ASN A 62 -0.01 13.20 9.54
N ASP A 63 -0.75 12.26 10.13
CA ASP A 63 -0.26 11.44 11.24
C ASP A 63 1.01 10.68 10.87
N ARG A 64 1.07 10.13 9.65
CA ARG A 64 2.23 9.40 9.15
C ARG A 64 3.49 10.27 9.09
N ARG A 65 3.35 11.57 8.89
CA ARG A 65 4.49 12.50 8.89
C ARG A 65 4.89 12.95 10.28
N THR A 66 3.93 13.08 11.20
CA THR A 66 4.20 13.52 12.58
C THR A 66 4.85 12.41 13.41
N SER A 67 4.50 11.15 13.18
CA SER A 67 5.08 10.03 13.93
C SER A 67 6.18 9.31 13.12
N GLU A 68 7.44 9.49 13.50
CA GLU A 68 8.58 8.78 12.89
C GLU A 68 8.65 7.29 13.28
N ASN A 69 8.04 6.91 14.41
CA ASN A 69 8.12 5.56 15.00
C ASN A 69 6.81 4.76 14.96
N SER A 70 5.78 5.21 14.24
CA SER A 70 4.54 4.42 14.22
C SER A 70 4.67 3.22 13.29
N CYS A 71 4.69 2.04 13.89
CA CYS A 71 4.51 0.76 13.21
C CYS A 71 3.32 0.90 12.24
N GLY A 72 3.57 0.66 10.94
CA GLY A 72 2.82 1.22 9.81
C GLY A 72 1.30 1.37 9.99
N ARG A 73 0.82 2.61 9.95
CA ARG A 73 -0.62 2.91 9.98
C ARG A 73 -1.27 2.46 8.67
N ASN A 74 -2.10 1.43 8.75
CA ASN A 74 -2.81 0.84 7.61
C ASN A 74 -4.14 1.55 7.36
N LEU A 75 -4.48 1.80 6.09
CA LEU A 75 -5.78 2.31 5.66
C LEU A 75 -6.64 1.16 5.11
N ALA A 76 -7.81 0.94 5.72
CA ALA A 76 -8.80 -0.02 5.25
C ALA A 76 -10.09 0.70 4.81
N LEU A 77 -10.66 0.29 3.68
CA LEU A 77 -11.92 0.82 3.16
C LEU A 77 -13.01 -0.27 3.20
N VAL A 78 -14.05 -0.07 4.00
CA VAL A 78 -15.19 -0.99 4.17
C VAL A 78 -16.43 -0.44 3.43
N GLY A 79 -17.32 -1.32 2.96
CA GLY A 79 -18.45 -0.95 2.09
C GLY A 79 -18.83 -2.00 1.04
N VAL A 80 -20.00 -1.82 0.43
CA VAL A 80 -20.61 -2.69 -0.58
C VAL A 80 -19.72 -2.79 -1.84
N PRO A 81 -19.72 -3.92 -2.57
CA PRO A 81 -19.10 -4.00 -3.90
C PRO A 81 -19.62 -2.90 -4.83
N GLY A 82 -18.77 -2.42 -5.76
CA GLY A 82 -19.15 -1.36 -6.70
C GLY A 82 -18.93 0.08 -6.19
N THR A 83 -18.67 0.29 -4.90
CA THR A 83 -18.41 1.63 -4.30
C THR A 83 -17.05 2.26 -4.67
N GLY A 84 -16.30 1.65 -5.57
CA GLY A 84 -15.06 2.25 -6.09
C GLY A 84 -13.85 2.20 -5.14
N LYS A 85 -13.85 1.39 -4.08
CA LYS A 85 -12.71 1.23 -3.15
C LYS A 85 -11.37 1.03 -3.86
N THR A 86 -11.33 0.14 -4.86
CA THR A 86 -10.12 -0.12 -5.66
C THR A 86 -9.70 1.12 -6.47
N LYS A 87 -10.65 1.91 -6.96
CA LYS A 87 -10.38 3.16 -7.70
C LYS A 87 -9.74 4.21 -6.80
N ILE A 88 -10.23 4.35 -5.56
CA ILE A 88 -9.66 5.26 -4.55
C ILE A 88 -8.18 4.97 -4.33
N PHE A 89 -7.82 3.70 -4.15
CA PHE A 89 -6.41 3.33 -3.96
C PHE A 89 -5.54 3.56 -5.20
N LYS A 90 -6.05 3.31 -6.41
CA LYS A 90 -5.35 3.61 -7.66
C LYS A 90 -5.06 5.11 -7.80
N VAL A 91 -6.04 5.95 -7.49
CA VAL A 91 -5.89 7.41 -7.49
C VAL A 91 -4.89 7.85 -6.43
N LEU A 92 -4.96 7.30 -5.22
CA LEU A 92 -4.04 7.63 -4.13
C LEU A 92 -2.58 7.30 -4.49
N GLY A 93 -2.34 6.15 -5.11
CA GLY A 93 -1.02 5.77 -5.63
C GLY A 93 -0.49 6.77 -6.67
N LYS A 94 -1.34 7.21 -7.62
CA LYS A 94 -0.99 8.25 -8.61
C LYS A 94 -0.64 9.58 -7.94
N ILE A 95 -1.39 10.00 -6.93
CA ILE A 95 -1.18 11.28 -6.24
C ILE A 95 0.13 11.27 -5.43
N LEU A 96 0.41 10.16 -4.76
CA LEU A 96 1.62 9.97 -3.95
C LEU A 96 2.85 9.59 -4.79
N ASN A 97 2.67 9.37 -6.09
CA ASN A 97 3.69 8.88 -7.02
C ASN A 97 4.39 7.61 -6.49
N LYS A 98 3.63 6.72 -5.85
CA LYS A 98 4.11 5.42 -5.37
C LYS A 98 3.47 4.31 -6.19
N LYS A 99 4.25 3.27 -6.48
CA LYS A 99 3.73 2.08 -7.15
C LYS A 99 2.69 1.43 -6.22
N PHE A 100 1.60 0.94 -6.82
CA PHE A 100 0.49 0.33 -6.11
C PHE A 100 0.41 -1.16 -6.41
N ALA A 101 0.42 -1.99 -5.36
CA ALA A 101 0.20 -3.42 -5.47
C ALA A 101 -1.09 -3.80 -4.74
N LYS A 102 -2.00 -4.46 -5.46
CA LYS A 102 -3.19 -5.08 -4.89
C LYS A 102 -2.90 -6.55 -4.58
N ILE A 103 -3.27 -6.97 -3.38
CA ILE A 103 -3.35 -8.39 -3.00
C ILE A 103 -4.81 -8.67 -2.65
N SER A 104 -5.38 -9.73 -3.23
CA SER A 104 -6.75 -10.14 -2.96
C SER A 104 -6.75 -11.22 -1.88
N ALA A 105 -7.28 -10.92 -0.69
CA ALA A 105 -7.24 -11.88 0.41
C ALA A 105 -8.20 -13.08 0.23
N GLY A 106 -9.20 -12.98 -0.65
CA GLY A 106 -10.30 -13.96 -0.73
C GLY A 106 -9.94 -15.35 -1.26
N ALA A 107 -8.80 -15.52 -1.92
CA ALA A 107 -8.37 -16.79 -2.51
C ALA A 107 -6.92 -17.16 -2.16
N LEU A 108 -6.32 -16.47 -1.18
CA LEU A 108 -4.93 -16.70 -0.81
C LEU A 108 -4.84 -17.66 0.37
N ASP A 109 -4.13 -18.76 0.16
CA ASP A 109 -3.74 -19.64 1.26
C ASP A 109 -2.63 -18.99 2.11
N SER A 110 -2.54 -19.38 3.36
CA SER A 110 -1.53 -18.97 4.33
C SER A 110 -0.09 -19.23 3.81
N ALA A 111 0.11 -20.33 3.08
CA ALA A 111 1.37 -20.66 2.42
C ALA A 111 1.73 -19.67 1.30
N ALA A 112 0.75 -19.12 0.59
CA ALA A 112 0.99 -18.12 -0.46
C ALA A 112 1.36 -16.74 0.12
N LEU A 113 0.84 -16.41 1.31
CA LEU A 113 1.19 -15.18 2.04
C LEU A 113 2.53 -15.28 2.77
N LYS A 114 2.88 -16.44 3.34
CA LYS A 114 4.13 -16.64 4.10
C LYS A 114 5.29 -17.15 3.24
N GLY A 115 4.99 -17.82 2.12
CA GLY A 115 5.96 -18.59 1.33
C GLY A 115 6.01 -20.03 1.82
N SER A 116 6.29 -20.96 0.90
CA SER A 116 6.50 -22.37 1.25
C SER A 116 7.86 -22.57 1.92
N ASN A 117 7.96 -23.61 2.75
CA ASN A 117 9.25 -24.03 3.32
C ASN A 117 10.20 -24.44 2.18
N LYS A 118 11.45 -23.94 2.23
CA LYS A 118 12.50 -24.11 1.20
C LYS A 118 12.80 -25.57 0.81
N VAL A 119 12.35 -26.54 1.60
CA VAL A 119 12.56 -27.97 1.42
C VAL A 119 11.86 -28.51 0.17
N TRP A 120 10.81 -27.85 -0.33
CA TRP A 120 10.05 -28.32 -1.48
C TRP A 120 10.66 -27.87 -2.81
N GLN A 121 10.92 -28.83 -3.70
CA GLN A 121 11.21 -28.54 -5.11
C GLN A 121 10.02 -27.76 -5.70
N GLY A 122 10.26 -26.50 -6.06
CA GLY A 122 9.24 -25.59 -6.59
C GLY A 122 8.75 -24.54 -5.58
N SER A 123 9.39 -24.41 -4.41
CA SER A 123 9.07 -23.36 -3.44
C SER A 123 9.16 -21.97 -4.08
N GLU A 124 8.05 -21.24 -4.13
CA GLU A 124 8.03 -19.84 -4.53
C GLU A 124 8.08 -18.92 -3.31
N PRO A 125 8.75 -17.76 -3.41
CA PRO A 125 8.72 -16.74 -2.37
C PRO A 125 7.30 -16.20 -2.18
N SER A 126 7.01 -15.71 -0.97
CA SER A 126 5.68 -15.20 -0.63
C SER A 126 5.21 -14.11 -1.58
N ILE A 127 3.89 -14.06 -1.82
CA ILE A 127 3.28 -13.03 -2.66
C ILE A 127 3.62 -11.62 -2.14
N ILE A 128 3.76 -11.46 -0.82
CA ILE A 128 4.17 -10.21 -0.20
C ILE A 128 5.58 -9.82 -0.68
N LEU A 129 6.55 -10.75 -0.62
CA LEU A 129 7.92 -10.50 -1.07
C LEU A 129 7.98 -10.17 -2.57
N GLN A 130 7.23 -10.92 -3.37
CA GLN A 130 7.13 -10.68 -4.81
C GLN A 130 6.59 -9.28 -5.15
N LYS A 131 5.60 -8.80 -4.38
CA LYS A 131 5.02 -7.45 -4.54
C LYS A 131 5.88 -6.36 -3.92
N TYR A 132 6.62 -6.66 -2.85
CA TYR A 132 7.54 -5.74 -2.17
C TYR A 132 8.68 -5.30 -3.09
N ARG A 133 9.06 -6.15 -4.05
CA ARG A 133 10.02 -5.84 -5.13
C ARG A 133 9.77 -4.49 -5.83
N PHE A 134 8.54 -4.00 -5.83
CA PHE A 134 8.17 -2.75 -6.50
C PHE A 134 8.22 -1.49 -5.62
N ASN A 135 8.72 -1.56 -4.37
CA ASN A 135 8.64 -0.45 -3.40
C ASN A 135 7.18 0.08 -3.31
N CYS A 136 6.24 -0.87 -3.24
CA CYS A 136 4.81 -0.60 -3.38
C CYS A 136 4.18 -0.30 -2.02
N LEU A 137 3.29 0.69 -2.00
CA LEU A 137 2.39 0.90 -0.88
C LEU A 137 1.38 -0.26 -0.87
N LEU A 138 1.55 -1.18 0.08
CA LEU A 138 0.87 -2.47 0.10
C LEU A 138 -0.49 -2.32 0.80
N PHE A 139 -1.57 -2.61 0.07
CA PHE A 139 -2.91 -2.66 0.64
C PHE A 139 -3.48 -4.06 0.51
N ILE A 140 -3.85 -4.64 1.65
CA ILE A 140 -4.69 -5.82 1.72
C ILE A 140 -6.10 -5.34 1.42
N VAL A 141 -6.56 -5.56 0.20
CA VAL A 141 -7.97 -5.32 -0.11
C VAL A 141 -8.73 -6.55 0.34
N THR A 142 -9.30 -6.48 1.54
CA THR A 142 -10.44 -7.33 1.91
C THR A 142 -11.63 -6.85 1.09
N VAL A 143 -11.87 -7.53 -0.04
CA VAL A 143 -13.23 -7.64 -0.56
C VAL A 143 -13.93 -8.60 0.37
N LEU A 144 -14.38 -8.08 1.52
CA LEU A 144 -15.31 -8.82 2.35
C LEU A 144 -16.65 -8.79 1.61
N SER A 145 -16.78 -9.65 0.60
CA SER A 145 -18.09 -10.19 0.27
C SER A 145 -18.38 -11.19 1.38
N LEU A 146 -18.95 -10.72 2.48
CA LEU A 146 -19.76 -11.61 3.30
C LEU A 146 -21.09 -11.72 2.53
N PRO A 147 -21.37 -12.81 1.79
CA PRO A 147 -22.75 -13.22 1.68
C PRO A 147 -23.17 -13.63 3.10
N SER A 148 -24.20 -12.99 3.63
CA SER A 148 -25.06 -13.55 4.67
C SER A 148 -24.36 -14.20 5.89
N VAL A 149 -23.93 -13.42 6.87
CA VAL A 149 -23.84 -13.92 8.25
C VAL A 149 -24.27 -12.79 9.19
N PHE A 150 -25.42 -13.02 9.83
CA PHE A 150 -25.90 -12.38 11.06
C PHE A 150 -24.96 -12.70 12.23
#